data_AF-A0A087BKZ1-F1
#
_entry.id   AF-A0A087BKZ1-F1
#
_cell.length_a   1.000
_cell.length_b   1.000
_cell.length_c   1.000
_cell.angle_alpha   90.00
_cell.angle_beta   90.00
_cell.angle_gamma   90.00
#
_symmetry.space_group_name_H-M   'P 1'
#
loop_
_entity.id
_entity.type
_entity.pdbx_description
1 polymer ?
#
loop_
_entity_poly.entity_id
_entity_poly.type
_entity_poly.pdbx_seq_one_letter_code
_entity_poly.pdbx_strand_id
1 'polypeptide(L)'
;MAYREGAQPGGIEYAIRRDEDGAYFFDADLDGRDTSWEFDAENAVWFEDKDQLEGCAIINGLAGDDDGLRDGLKIVSREWYYEEDLIPDEDDDDPYW
;
A
#
# COMPACT_ATOMS: atom_id res chain seq x y z
N MET A 1 -7.38 -3.72 -15.25
CA MET A 1 -6.40 -2.66 -15.54
C MET A 1 -5.47 -3.06 -16.66
N ALA A 2 -5.54 -2.34 -17.76
CA ALA A 2 -4.58 -2.39 -18.85
C ALA A 2 -3.76 -1.09 -18.87
N TYR A 3 -2.52 -1.15 -19.33
CA TYR A 3 -1.60 -0.01 -19.37
C TYR A 3 -1.38 0.45 -20.80
N ARG A 4 -1.18 1.77 -20.98
CA ARG A 4 -0.83 2.34 -22.28
C ARG A 4 0.49 1.77 -22.78
N GLU A 5 0.64 1.64 -24.10
CA GLU A 5 1.87 1.13 -24.71
C GLU A 5 3.04 2.07 -24.33
N GLY A 6 4.05 1.52 -23.66
CA GLY A 6 5.22 2.27 -23.19
C GLY A 6 5.14 2.84 -21.77
N ALA A 7 4.08 2.53 -21.01
CA ALA A 7 3.97 2.87 -19.59
C ALA A 7 5.22 2.46 -18.80
N GLN A 8 5.73 3.38 -17.97
CA GLN A 8 6.86 3.11 -17.09
C GLN A 8 6.40 3.18 -15.64
N PRO A 9 6.89 2.30 -14.77
CA PRO A 9 6.59 2.40 -13.35
C PRO A 9 7.12 3.74 -12.81
N GLY A 10 6.28 4.45 -12.05
CA GLY A 10 6.66 5.67 -11.34
C GLY A 10 7.63 5.38 -10.19
N GLY A 11 7.60 4.16 -9.66
CA GLY A 11 8.51 3.70 -8.62
C GLY A 11 8.08 2.36 -8.00
N ILE A 12 8.71 2.04 -6.87
CA ILE A 12 8.31 0.93 -6.00
C ILE A 12 7.77 1.52 -4.71
N GLU A 13 6.63 1.01 -4.28
CA GLU A 13 6.06 1.31 -2.98
C GLU A 13 5.92 0.05 -2.13
N TYR A 14 5.83 0.25 -0.82
CA TYR A 14 5.89 -0.78 0.20
C TYR A 14 4.68 -0.70 1.14
N ALA A 15 4.17 -1.85 1.56
CA ALA A 15 3.10 -1.94 2.55
C ALA A 15 3.38 -3.08 3.55
N ILE A 16 2.72 -3.00 4.70
CA ILE A 16 2.73 -4.07 5.71
C ILE A 16 1.57 -5.03 5.41
N ARG A 17 1.87 -6.32 5.36
CA ARG A 17 0.90 -7.39 5.14
C ARG A 17 0.99 -8.44 6.24
N ARG A 18 -0.17 -8.86 6.75
CA ARG A 18 -0.27 -9.94 7.72
C ARG A 18 -0.18 -11.29 7.03
N ASP A 19 0.61 -12.20 7.59
CA ASP A 19 0.84 -13.54 7.02
C ASP A 19 -0.36 -14.47 7.19
N GLU A 20 -1.12 -14.35 8.28
CA GLU A 20 -2.22 -15.26 8.61
C GLU A 20 -3.32 -15.29 7.55
N ASP A 21 -3.78 -14.12 7.10
CA ASP A 21 -4.92 -13.97 6.19
C ASP A 21 -4.60 -13.11 4.96
N GLY A 22 -3.38 -12.59 4.87
CA GLY A 22 -2.95 -11.79 3.75
C GLY A 22 -3.54 -10.38 3.71
N ALA A 23 -4.17 -9.90 4.78
CA ALA A 23 -4.68 -8.53 4.86
C ALA A 23 -3.54 -7.50 4.92
N TYR A 24 -3.78 -6.33 4.36
CA TYR A 24 -2.88 -5.20 4.28
C TYR A 24 -3.22 -4.19 5.38
N PHE A 25 -2.21 -3.53 5.93
CA PHE A 25 -2.41 -2.54 6.97
C PHE A 25 -2.86 -1.19 6.38
N PHE A 26 -3.73 -0.50 7.11
CA PHE A 26 -4.19 0.85 6.78
C PHE A 26 -4.13 1.75 8.02
N ASP A 27 -3.56 2.94 7.82
CA ASP A 27 -3.54 4.08 8.74
C ASP A 27 -3.38 5.34 7.86
N ALA A 28 -4.46 6.07 7.61
CA ALA A 28 -4.44 7.21 6.68
C ALA A 28 -3.68 8.42 7.22
N ASP A 29 -3.77 8.66 8.54
CA ASP A 29 -3.21 9.84 9.18
C ASP A 29 -1.79 9.59 9.75
N LEU A 30 -1.35 8.33 9.75
CA LEU A 30 -0.06 7.87 10.28
C LEU A 30 0.12 8.25 11.76
N ASP A 31 -0.97 8.26 12.52
CA ASP A 31 -1.01 8.66 13.93
C ASP A 31 -1.38 7.52 14.88
N GLY A 32 -1.58 6.32 14.33
CA GLY A 32 -1.94 5.11 15.06
C GLY A 32 -3.41 5.03 15.45
N ARG A 33 -4.27 5.87 14.87
CA ARG A 33 -5.72 5.87 15.10
C ARG A 33 -6.45 5.44 13.84
N ASP A 34 -7.70 5.01 14.05
CA ASP A 34 -8.62 4.59 12.98
C ASP A 34 -8.00 3.56 12.02
N THR A 35 -7.18 2.66 12.58
CA THR A 35 -6.42 1.67 11.84
C THR A 35 -7.28 0.46 11.46
N SER A 36 -6.97 -0.15 10.32
CA SER A 36 -7.68 -1.34 9.85
C SER A 36 -6.77 -2.32 9.12
N TRP A 37 -7.31 -3.52 8.88
CA TRP A 37 -6.70 -4.56 8.06
C TRP A 37 -7.61 -4.82 6.87
N GLU A 38 -7.15 -4.46 5.68
CA GLU A 38 -7.92 -4.47 4.45
C GLU A 38 -7.52 -5.66 3.57
N PHE A 39 -8.50 -6.35 2.99
CA PHE A 39 -8.21 -7.39 2.00
C PHE A 39 -7.94 -6.83 0.61
N ASP A 40 -8.41 -5.62 0.36
CA ASP A 40 -8.10 -4.88 -0.86
C ASP A 40 -6.77 -4.15 -0.69
N ALA A 41 -5.81 -4.46 -1.57
CA ALA A 41 -4.50 -3.84 -1.56
C ALA A 41 -4.57 -2.34 -1.88
N GLU A 42 -5.57 -1.88 -2.63
CA GLU A 42 -5.74 -0.46 -2.95
C GLU A 42 -6.17 0.37 -1.74
N ASN A 43 -6.79 -0.25 -0.73
CA ASN A 43 -7.18 0.41 0.51
C ASN A 43 -6.07 0.38 1.57
N ALA A 44 -4.91 -0.21 1.27
CA ALA A 44 -3.78 -0.22 2.18
C ALA A 44 -3.06 1.14 2.19
N VAL A 45 -2.30 1.39 3.26
CA VAL A 45 -1.31 2.47 3.23
C VAL A 45 -0.03 1.97 2.54
N TRP A 46 0.40 2.69 1.52
CA TRP A 46 1.62 2.42 0.76
C TRP A 46 2.63 3.55 0.95
N PHE A 47 3.90 3.18 1.07
CA PHE A 47 5.02 4.10 1.29
C PHE A 47 6.04 3.96 0.18
N GLU A 48 6.53 5.07 -0.36
CA GLU A 48 7.63 5.08 -1.34
C GLU A 48 8.98 4.74 -0.69
N ASP A 49 9.07 4.88 0.64
CA ASP A 49 10.29 4.74 1.42
C ASP A 49 10.12 3.79 2.61
N LYS A 50 11.15 3.00 2.89
CA LYS A 50 11.11 2.00 3.97
C LYS A 50 11.24 2.61 5.36
N ASP A 51 11.91 3.75 5.52
CA ASP A 51 12.03 4.42 6.82
C ASP A 51 10.66 4.99 7.25
N GLN A 52 9.85 5.46 6.29
CA GLN A 52 8.47 5.86 6.55
C GLN A 52 7.58 4.68 7.00
N LEU A 53 7.71 3.53 6.32
CA LEU A 53 7.02 2.31 6.71
C LEU A 53 7.42 1.87 8.13
N GLU A 54 8.71 1.93 8.46
CA GLU A 54 9.21 1.62 9.79
C GLU A 54 8.63 2.56 10.84
N GLY A 55 8.60 3.87 10.58
CA GLY A 55 7.94 4.85 11.44
C GLY A 55 6.48 4.52 11.69
N CYS A 56 5.73 4.16 10.65
CA CYS A 56 4.34 3.70 10.77
C CYS A 56 4.25 2.43 11.63
N ALA A 57 5.14 1.45 11.41
CA ALA A 57 5.17 0.23 12.20
C ALA A 57 5.42 0.49 13.68
N ILE A 58 6.28 1.45 14.03
CA ILE A 58 6.55 1.83 15.42
C ILE A 58 5.32 2.47 16.06
N ILE A 59 4.71 3.46 15.40
CA ILE A 59 3.53 4.17 15.91
C ILE A 59 2.37 3.21 16.17
N ASN A 60 2.20 2.23 15.28
CA ASN A 60 1.12 1.25 15.33
C ASN A 60 1.42 0.00 16.17
N GLY A 61 2.60 -0.07 16.79
CA GLY A 61 3.01 -1.26 17.55
C GLY A 61 3.08 -2.51 16.67
N LEU A 62 3.50 -2.38 15.43
CA LEU A 62 3.77 -3.46 14.48
C LEU A 62 5.27 -3.77 14.37
N ALA A 63 6.13 -2.92 14.96
CA ALA A 63 7.57 -3.17 15.07
C ALA A 63 7.88 -4.28 16.10
N GLY A 64 8.82 -5.15 15.74
CA GLY A 64 9.39 -6.21 16.56
C GLY A 64 10.63 -5.75 17.34
N ASP A 65 11.23 -6.67 18.11
CA ASP A 65 12.35 -6.36 19.03
C ASP A 65 13.73 -6.27 18.33
N ASP A 66 13.90 -6.89 17.15
CA ASP A 66 15.17 -6.99 16.40
C ASP A 66 15.11 -6.27 15.04
N ASP A 67 14.92 -4.94 15.03
CA ASP A 67 14.93 -4.09 13.83
C ASP A 67 14.11 -4.67 12.66
N GLY A 68 12.78 -4.71 12.82
CA GLY A 68 11.87 -5.27 11.83
C GLY A 68 10.40 -5.27 12.27
N LEU A 69 9.54 -5.93 11.49
CA LEU A 69 8.15 -6.14 11.86
C LEU A 69 8.01 -7.30 12.85
N ARG A 70 6.93 -7.29 13.64
CA ARG A 70 6.56 -8.42 14.52
C ARG A 70 6.31 -9.69 13.72
N ASP A 71 6.50 -10.82 14.38
CA ASP A 71 6.18 -12.14 13.84
C ASP A 71 4.75 -12.19 13.25
N GLY A 72 4.64 -12.77 12.07
CA GLY A 72 3.38 -12.86 11.32
C GLY A 72 3.04 -11.63 10.49
N LEU A 73 3.96 -10.66 10.39
CA LEU A 73 3.87 -9.52 9.47
C LEU A 73 5.06 -9.53 8.51
N LYS A 74 4.84 -9.03 7.30
CA LYS A 74 5.88 -8.86 6.28
C LYS A 74 5.73 -7.56 5.52
N ILE A 75 6.85 -7.10 4.96
CA ILE A 75 6.86 -6.01 3.99
C ILE A 75 6.61 -6.62 2.61
N VAL A 76 5.62 -6.08 1.90
CA VAL A 76 5.39 -6.37 0.47
C VAL A 76 5.67 -5.12 -0.34
N SER A 77 5.97 -5.31 -1.62
CA SER A 77 6.25 -4.21 -2.55
C SER A 77 5.47 -4.36 -3.83
N ARG A 78 5.09 -3.25 -4.46
CA ARG A 78 4.53 -3.22 -5.81
C ARG A 78 5.10 -2.06 -6.61
N GLU A 79 5.05 -2.19 -7.93
CA GLU A 79 5.25 -1.08 -8.85
C GLU A 79 3.99 -0.22 -8.86
N TRP A 80 4.15 1.10 -8.80
CA TRP A 80 3.04 2.04 -9.04
C TRP A 80 3.22 2.68 -10.41
N TYR A 81 2.10 3.05 -11.04
CA TYR A 81 2.07 3.70 -12.35
C TYR A 81 1.27 4.98 -12.25
N TYR A 82 1.61 5.98 -13.07
CA TYR A 82 0.83 7.21 -13.14
C TYR A 82 -0.56 6.91 -13.70
N GLU A 83 -1.58 7.61 -13.22
CA GLU A 83 -2.95 7.48 -13.75
C GLU A 83 -3.00 7.75 -15.26
N GLU A 84 -2.16 8.66 -15.76
CA GLU A 84 -2.01 8.96 -17.19
C GLU A 84 -1.54 7.75 -18.02
N ASP A 85 -0.91 6.75 -17.39
CA ASP A 85 -0.44 5.52 -18.04
C ASP A 85 -1.49 4.40 -18.00
N LEU A 86 -2.56 4.57 -17.23
CA LEU A 86 -3.68 3.62 -17.21
C LEU A 86 -4.54 3.81 -18.46
N ILE A 87 -4.97 2.69 -19.04
CA ILE A 87 -6.06 2.70 -20.02
C ILE A 87 -7.35 2.78 -19.21
N PRO A 88 -8.17 3.85 -19.38
CA PRO A 88 -9.48 3.93 -18.74
C PRO A 88 -10.27 2.66 -19.09
N ASP A 89 -10.84 1.97 -18.10
CA ASP A 89 -11.75 0.87 -18.39
C ASP A 89 -12.99 1.43 -19.11
N GLU A 90 -13.58 0.68 -20.06
CA GLU A 90 -14.72 1.14 -20.90
C GLU A 90 -15.98 1.54 -20.08
N ASP A 91 -16.00 1.26 -18.77
CA ASP A 91 -17.07 1.64 -17.85
C ASP A 91 -16.83 2.99 -17.13
N ASP A 92 -15.73 3.71 -17.39
CA ASP A 92 -15.46 5.05 -16.85
C ASP A 92 -16.16 6.17 -17.68
N ASP A 93 -17.39 5.88 -18.13
CA ASP A 93 -18.35 6.88 -18.62
C ASP A 93 -19.23 7.28 -17.43
N ASP A 94 -18.62 7.88 -16.39
CA ASP A 94 -19.39 8.56 -15.35
C ASP A 94 -19.69 9.99 -15.83
N PRO A 95 -20.92 10.31 -16.26
CA PRO A 95 -21.27 11.59 -16.88
C PRO A 95 -21.33 12.77 -15.88
N TYR A 96 -20.71 12.64 -14.70
CA TYR A 96 -20.80 13.61 -13.60
C TYR A 96 -19.47 14.26 -13.18
N TRP A 97 -18.51 14.38 -14.11
CA TRP A 97 -17.40 15.36 -14.01
C TRP A 97 -17.48 16.45 -15.08
#